data_AF-X1UXU6-F1
#
_entry.id   AF-X1UXU6-F1
#
_cell.length_a   1.000
_cell.length_b   1.000
_cell.length_c   1.000
_cell.angle_alpha   90.00
_cell.angle_beta   90.00
_cell.angle_gamma   90.00
#
_symmetry.space_group_name_H-M   'P 1'
#
loop_
_entity.id
_entity.type
_entity.pdbx_description
1 polymer ?
#
loop_
_entity_poly.entity_id
_entity_poly.type
_entity_poly.pdbx_seq_one_letter_code
_entity_poly.pdbx_strand_id
1 'polypeptide(L)'
;MVIGVFLAIGQWDFKRLLAYHSISQIGYVILGIGLGTPLGIIGGLFHLFNHSVFKALLFLNSGAVEYAFFGKLRDKWNKVEEVPVFMKFAMIILA
;
A
#
# COMPACT_ATOMS: atom_id res chain seq x y z
N MET A 1 -0.30 -3.15 -11.44
CA MET A 1 -0.16 -4.61 -11.30
C MET A 1 1.31 -4.98 -11.23
N VAL A 2 1.88 -5.65 -12.24
CA VAL A 2 3.20 -6.29 -12.14
C VAL A 2 4.35 -5.30 -11.87
N ILE A 3 4.40 -4.19 -12.60
CA ILE A 3 5.48 -3.18 -12.47
C ILE A 3 5.45 -2.50 -11.08
N GLY A 4 4.27 -2.21 -10.54
CA GLY A 4 4.13 -1.60 -9.21
C GLY A 4 4.60 -2.53 -8.08
N VAL A 5 4.39 -3.84 -8.23
CA VAL A 5 4.88 -4.86 -7.30
C VAL A 5 6.40 -4.96 -7.34
N PHE A 6 7.01 -5.01 -8.53
CA PHE A 6 8.46 -5.06 -8.66
C PHE A 6 9.16 -3.81 -8.10
N LEU A 7 8.58 -2.62 -8.32
CA LEU A 7 9.11 -1.37 -7.76
C LEU A 7 8.94 -1.28 -6.23
N ALA A 8 7.93 -1.94 -5.66
CA ALA A 8 7.71 -1.99 -4.21
C ALA A 8 8.77 -2.82 -3.47
N ILE A 9 9.30 -3.89 -4.08
CA ILE A 9 10.33 -4.75 -3.45
C ILE A 9 11.59 -3.95 -3.08
N GLY A 10 11.97 -2.99 -3.93
CA GLY A 10 13.15 -2.15 -3.71
C GLY A 10 12.96 -0.99 -2.73
N GLN A 11 11.74 -0.78 -2.20
CA GLN A 11 11.50 0.33 -1.28
C GLN A 11 11.82 -0.05 0.15
N TRP A 12 12.50 0.87 0.84
CA TRP A 12 12.83 0.77 2.25
C TRP A 12 11.87 1.60 3.11
N ASP A 13 11.34 2.69 2.57
CA ASP A 13 10.34 3.52 3.28
C ASP A 13 8.95 2.87 3.28
N PHE A 14 8.35 2.71 4.47
CA PHE A 14 7.01 2.13 4.64
C PHE A 14 5.93 2.87 3.82
N LYS A 15 5.89 4.21 3.89
CA LYS A 15 4.92 5.02 3.15
C LYS A 15 5.08 4.89 1.64
N ARG A 16 6.33 4.78 1.16
CA ARG A 16 6.64 4.68 -0.26
C ARG A 16 6.28 3.31 -0.81
N LEU A 17 6.57 2.26 -0.04
CA LEU A 17 6.13 0.89 -0.33
C LEU A 17 4.59 0.80 -0.39
N LEU A 18 3.88 1.45 0.54
CA LEU A 18 2.42 1.54 0.50
C LEU A 18 1.91 2.26 -0.76
N ALA A 19 2.57 3.33 -1.19
CA ALA A 19 2.20 4.06 -2.40
C ALA A 19 2.36 3.21 -3.67
N TYR A 20 3.49 2.51 -3.83
CA TYR A 20 3.70 1.60 -4.97
C TYR A 20 2.68 0.46 -5.01
N HIS A 21 2.31 -0.07 -3.85
CA HIS A 21 1.25 -1.07 -3.76
C HIS A 21 -0.12 -0.50 -4.16
N SER A 22 -0.43 0.77 -3.85
CA SER A 22 -1.68 1.40 -4.33
C SER A 22 -1.70 1.54 -5.86
N ILE A 23 -0.57 1.94 -6.46
CA ILE A 23 -0.43 2.00 -7.93
C ILE A 23 -0.62 0.61 -8.54
N SER A 24 -0.16 -0.44 -7.86
CA SER A 24 -0.45 -1.79 -8.27
C SER A 24 -1.97 -1.99 -8.33
N GLN A 25 -2.65 -1.91 -7.18
CA GLN A 25 -4.07 -2.23 -6.98
C GLN A 25 -5.05 -1.47 -7.87
N ILE A 26 -4.75 -0.22 -8.18
CA ILE A 26 -5.52 0.58 -9.15
C ILE A 26 -5.56 -0.11 -10.52
N GLY A 27 -4.52 -0.87 -10.89
CA GLY A 27 -4.53 -1.68 -12.10
C GLY A 27 -5.59 -2.79 -12.12
N TYR A 28 -5.95 -3.41 -10.98
CA TYR A 28 -7.07 -4.36 -10.91
C TYR A 28 -8.41 -3.63 -11.07
N VAL A 29 -8.54 -2.44 -10.49
CA VAL A 29 -9.74 -1.59 -10.63
C VAL A 29 -9.97 -1.20 -12.09
N ILE A 30 -8.91 -0.72 -12.76
CA ILE A 30 -8.96 -0.33 -14.17
C ILE A 30 -9.27 -1.55 -15.05
N LEU A 31 -8.69 -2.72 -14.77
CA LEU A 31 -9.03 -3.95 -15.47
C LEU A 31 -10.50 -4.33 -15.31
N GLY A 32 -11.02 -4.32 -14.08
CA GLY A 32 -12.41 -4.66 -13.80
C GLY A 32 -13.40 -3.73 -14.52
N ILE A 33 -13.16 -2.41 -14.45
CA ILE A 33 -13.98 -1.42 -15.15
C ILE A 33 -13.82 -1.54 -16.68
N GLY A 34 -12.59 -1.77 -17.15
CA GLY A 34 -12.25 -1.88 -18.57
C GLY A 34 -12.86 -3.08 -19.28
N LEU A 35 -13.32 -4.11 -18.55
CA LEU A 35 -14.09 -5.22 -19.12
C LEU A 35 -15.48 -4.78 -19.61
N GLY A 36 -16.00 -3.62 -19.17
CA GLY A 36 -17.27 -3.04 -19.66
C GLY A 36 -18.53 -3.85 -19.30
N THR A 37 -18.39 -4.91 -18.51
CA THR A 37 -19.53 -5.72 -18.04
C THR A 37 -20.10 -5.14 -16.75
N PRO A 38 -21.41 -5.31 -16.47
CA PRO A 38 -22.01 -4.85 -15.21
C PRO A 38 -21.29 -5.41 -13.98
N LEU A 39 -20.93 -6.70 -14.00
CA LEU A 39 -20.17 -7.36 -12.95
C LEU A 39 -18.75 -6.83 -12.81
N GLY A 40 -18.06 -6.55 -13.92
CA GLY A 40 -16.71 -5.98 -13.92
C GLY A 40 -16.66 -4.57 -13.33
N ILE A 41 -17.63 -3.73 -13.69
CA ILE A 41 -17.75 -2.36 -13.17
C ILE A 41 -18.05 -2.39 -11.66
N ILE A 42 -19.03 -3.19 -11.23
CA ILE A 42 -19.37 -3.33 -9.81
C ILE A 42 -18.20 -3.89 -9.01
N GLY A 43 -17.53 -4.93 -9.52
CA GLY A 43 -16.36 -5.54 -8.90
C GLY A 43 -15.19 -4.56 -8.80
N GLY A 44 -14.91 -3.80 -9.86
CA GLY A 44 -13.87 -2.77 -9.87
C GLY A 44 -14.14 -1.65 -8.87
N LEU A 45 -15.38 -1.16 -8.79
CA LEU A 45 -15.77 -0.11 -7.83
C LEU A 45 -15.76 -0.61 -6.38
N PHE A 46 -16.24 -1.82 -6.13
CA PHE A 46 -16.19 -2.44 -4.80
C PHE A 46 -14.74 -2.65 -4.34
N HIS A 47 -13.87 -3.12 -5.24
CA HIS A 47 -12.44 -3.24 -4.97
C HIS A 47 -11.79 -1.88 -4.69
N LEU A 48 -12.11 -0.85 -5.48
CA LEU A 48 -11.61 0.51 -5.28
C LEU A 48 -11.99 1.06 -3.90
N PHE A 49 -13.24 0.85 -3.48
CA PHE A 49 -13.73 1.30 -2.17
C PHE A 49 -12.97 0.62 -1.03
N ASN A 50 -12.94 -0.72 -1.03
CA ASN A 50 -12.21 -1.48 0.00
C ASN A 50 -10.72 -1.13 0.03
N HIS A 51 -10.11 -1.01 -1.14
CA HIS A 51 -8.70 -0.63 -1.27
C HIS A 51 -8.43 0.74 -0.65
N SER A 52 -9.27 1.73 -0.93
CA SER A 52 -9.11 3.11 -0.47
C SER A 52 -9.25 3.20 1.05
N VAL A 53 -10.25 2.53 1.64
CA VAL A 53 -10.46 2.49 3.10
C VAL A 53 -9.26 1.84 3.79
N PHE A 54 -8.83 0.67 3.31
CA PHE A 54 -7.69 -0.03 3.91
C PHE A 54 -6.40 0.78 3.83
N LYS A 55 -6.12 1.43 2.69
CA LYS A 55 -4.95 2.30 2.53
C LYS A 55 -5.01 3.54 3.39
N ALA A 56 -6.17 4.19 3.52
CA ALA A 56 -6.33 5.36 4.37
C ALA A 56 -5.97 5.04 5.83
N LEU A 57 -6.42 3.89 6.34
CA LEU A 57 -6.09 3.43 7.69
C LEU A 57 -4.60 3.13 7.87
N LEU A 58 -3.95 2.51 6.89
CA LEU A 58 -2.50 2.23 6.95
C LEU A 58 -1.65 3.51 6.90
N PHE A 59 -2.02 4.50 6.08
CA PHE A 59 -1.34 5.79 6.06
C PHE A 59 -1.57 6.58 7.35
N LEU A 60 -2.78 6.53 7.91
CA LEU A 60 -3.08 7.15 9.20
C LEU A 60 -2.27 6.51 10.34
N ASN A 61 -2.18 5.17 10.37
CA ASN A 61 -1.38 4.45 11.37
C ASN A 61 0.11 4.80 11.22
N SER A 62 0.64 4.80 9.98
CA SER A 62 2.02 5.23 9.73
C SER A 62 2.30 6.65 10.23
N GLY A 63 1.38 7.60 10.01
CA GLY A 63 1.51 8.97 10.48
C GLY A 63 1.40 9.09 12.00
N ALA A 64 0.51 8.33 12.63
CA ALA A 64 0.37 8.29 14.09
C ALA A 64 1.62 7.74 14.78
N VAL A 65 2.21 6.66 14.22
CA VAL A 65 3.47 6.10 14.70
C VAL A 65 4.58 7.14 14.55
N GLU A 66 4.79 7.69 13.36
CA GLU A 66 5.81 8.72 13.15
C GLU A 66 5.65 9.90 14.13
N TYR A 67 4.42 10.40 14.29
CA TYR A 67 4.12 11.47 15.25
C TYR A 67 4.48 11.11 16.70
N ALA A 68 4.19 9.88 17.13
CA ALA A 68 4.57 9.39 18.47
C ALA A 68 6.09 9.30 18.67
N PHE A 69 6.85 9.08 17.59
CA PHE A 69 8.32 9.02 17.61
C PHE A 69 9.00 10.39 17.36
N PHE A 70 8.25 11.45 17.04
CA PHE A 70 8.76 12.82 16.92
C PHE A 70 9.12 13.39 18.31
N GLY A 71 10.35 13.13 18.76
CA GLY A 71 10.90 13.54 20.06
C GLY A 71 12.24 12.86 20.34
N LYS A 72 12.49 12.47 21.60
CA LYS A 72 13.74 11.81 22.07
C LYS A 72 14.09 10.48 21.38
N LEU A 73 13.18 9.92 20.58
CA LEU A 73 13.33 8.63 19.92
C LEU A 73 13.49 8.74 18.39
N ARG A 74 13.56 9.95 17.83
CA ARG A 74 13.75 10.19 16.39
C ARG A 74 14.98 9.48 15.84
N ASP A 75 16.07 9.45 16.60
CA ASP A 75 17.32 8.80 16.19
C ASP A 75 17.21 7.27 16.20
N LYS A 76 16.29 6.71 17.00
CA LYS A 76 15.94 5.28 16.98
C LYS A 76 14.99 4.96 15.83
N TRP A 77 14.09 5.87 15.46
CA TRP A 77 13.15 5.70 14.35
C TRP A 77 13.86 5.48 13.00
N ASN A 78 14.90 6.27 12.69
CA ASN A 78 15.70 6.10 11.47
C ASN A 78 16.41 4.73 11.36
N LYS A 79 16.56 3.98 12.47
CA LYS A 79 17.12 2.62 12.45
C LYS A 79 16.06 1.52 12.26
N VAL A 80 14.78 1.85 12.44
CA VAL A 80 13.63 0.94 12.30
C VAL A 80 12.91 1.15 10.96
N GLU A 81 13.32 2.16 10.18
CA GLU A 81 12.76 2.45 8.86
C GLU A 81 12.91 1.30 7.86
N GLU A 82 13.76 0.31 8.11
CA GLU A 82 13.74 -0.92 7.32
C GLU A 82 12.49 -1.74 7.61
N VAL A 83 11.53 -1.70 6.68
CA VAL A 83 10.39 -2.62 6.70
C VAL A 83 10.89 -4.07 6.70
N PRO A 84 10.47 -4.91 7.67
CA PRO A 84 10.89 -6.30 7.72
C PRO A 84 10.58 -6.99 6.39
N VAL A 85 11.52 -7.81 5.91
CA VAL A 85 11.41 -8.48 4.61
C VAL A 85 10.12 -9.29 4.49
N PHE A 86 9.70 -9.97 5.56
CA PHE A 86 8.41 -10.68 5.62
C PHE A 86 7.21 -9.75 5.38
N MET A 87 7.24 -8.51 5.88
CA MET A 87 6.17 -7.54 5.70
C MET A 87 6.09 -7.03 4.26
N LYS A 88 7.24 -6.91 3.57
CA LYS A 88 7.30 -6.62 2.13
C LYS A 88 6.66 -7.75 1.31
N PHE A 89 6.99 -9.01 1.62
CA PHE A 89 6.38 -10.18 0.97
C PHE A 89 4.88 -10.29 1.27
N ALA A 90 4.46 -10.08 2.52
CA ALA A 90 3.06 -10.12 2.91
C ALA A 90 2.24 -9.07 2.14
N MET A 91 2.73 -7.83 2.02
CA MET A 91 2.05 -6.79 1.22
C MET A 91 2.00 -7.12 -0.28
N ILE A 92 2.98 -7.84 -0.81
CA ILE A 92 2.98 -8.24 -2.23
C ILE A 92 2.02 -9.41 -2.50
N ILE A 93 1.88 -10.33 -1.55
CA ILE A 93 1.04 -11.54 -1.67
C ILE A 93 -0.43 -11.26 -1.30
N LEU A 94 -0.70 -10.32 -0.39
CA LEU A 94 -2.05 -9.88 -0.02
C LEU A 94 -2.69 -8.95 -1.07
N ALA A 95 -2.03 -8.75 -2.21
CA ALA A 95 -2.45 -7.89 -3.30
C ALA A 95 -3.40 -8.57 -4.28
#